data_AF-A0A8H4NAP2-F1
#
_entry.id   AF-A0A8H4NAP2-F1
#
_cell.length_a   1.000
_cell.length_b   1.000
_cell.length_c   1.000
_cell.angle_alpha   90.00
_cell.angle_beta   90.00
_cell.angle_gamma   90.00
#
_symmetry.space_group_name_H-M   'P 1'
#
loop_
_entity.id
_entity.type
_entity.pdbx_description
1 polymer ?
#
loop_
_entity_poly.entity_id
_entity_poly.type
_entity_poly.pdbx_seq_one_letter_code
_entity_poly.pdbx_strand_id
1 'polypeptide(L)'
;METKYFAEQLASALATMHWIAEVDARDVEFVIGSAQAPTSPKVDGGAPPNEYIPLSAWELEHMEPNTFTEPLVRSKSPLRLWLLDFNQYKTMSMDEEGVEKAVHVFCVNDPY
;
A
#
# COMPACT_ATOMS: atom_id res chain seq x y z
N MET A 1 3.40 -10.15 -6.62
CA MET A 1 2.89 -9.07 -5.76
C MET A 1 1.47 -8.80 -6.21
N GLU A 2 0.48 -9.20 -5.41
CA GLU A 2 -0.86 -9.49 -5.92
C GLU A 2 -1.78 -8.27 -5.85
N THR A 3 -2.25 -7.80 -7.01
CA THR A 3 -3.31 -6.80 -7.16
C THR A 3 -4.50 -7.02 -6.21
N LYS A 4 -4.81 -8.30 -5.93
CA LYS A 4 -5.85 -8.72 -4.98
C LYS A 4 -5.66 -8.12 -3.59
N TYR A 5 -4.44 -8.15 -3.06
CA TYR A 5 -4.15 -7.60 -1.73
C TYR A 5 -4.47 -6.10 -1.66
N PHE A 6 -4.07 -5.32 -2.67
CA PHE A 6 -4.39 -3.88 -2.69
C PHE A 6 -5.87 -3.61 -2.88
N ALA A 7 -6.55 -4.39 -3.71
CA ALA A 7 -8.00 -4.29 -3.86
C ALA A 7 -8.73 -4.56 -2.54
N GLU A 8 -8.29 -5.57 -1.77
CA GLU A 8 -8.83 -5.86 -0.43
C GLU A 8 -8.58 -4.70 0.55
N GLN A 9 -7.37 -4.12 0.54
CA GLN A 9 -7.05 -2.97 1.39
C GLN A 9 -7.86 -1.72 1.01
N LEU A 10 -8.03 -1.44 -0.28
CA LEU A 10 -8.88 -0.35 -0.78
C LEU A 10 -10.34 -0.55 -0.37
N ALA A 11 -10.87 -1.74 -0.59
CA ALA A 11 -12.24 -2.09 -0.20
C ALA A 11 -12.45 -1.99 1.31
N SER A 12 -11.49 -2.44 2.12
CA SER A 12 -11.55 -2.33 3.57
C SER A 12 -11.53 -0.88 4.05
N ALA A 13 -10.73 -0.02 3.43
CA ALA A 13 -10.69 1.41 3.74
C ALA A 13 -12.03 2.09 3.40
N LEU A 14 -12.57 1.86 2.20
CA LEU A 14 -13.88 2.39 1.79
C LEU A 14 -15.01 1.87 2.68
N ALA A 15 -15.01 0.57 3.00
CA ALA A 15 -15.99 -0.01 3.91
C ALA A 15 -15.94 0.62 5.30
N THR A 16 -14.74 0.93 5.80
CA THR A 16 -14.56 1.65 7.08
C THR A 16 -15.15 3.06 7.00
N MET A 17 -14.87 3.81 5.93
CA MET A 17 -15.42 5.16 5.76
C MET A 17 -16.95 5.15 5.70
N HIS A 18 -17.51 4.24 4.92
CA HIS A 18 -18.94 4.17 4.71
C HIS A 18 -19.70 3.61 5.93
N TRP A 19 -19.27 2.48 6.50
CA TRP A 19 -20.07 1.78 7.53
C TRP A 19 -19.67 2.09 8.97
N ILE A 20 -18.45 2.59 9.21
CA ILE A 20 -17.98 2.92 10.57
C ILE A 20 -17.99 4.43 10.77
N ALA A 21 -17.47 5.19 9.81
CA ALA A 21 -17.43 6.65 9.90
C ALA A 21 -18.70 7.32 9.34
N GLU A 22 -19.58 6.58 8.64
CA GLU A 22 -20.84 7.07 8.07
C GLU A 22 -20.62 8.26 7.12
N VAL A 23 -19.59 8.16 6.27
CA VAL A 23 -19.27 9.18 5.24
C VAL A 23 -19.26 8.59 3.83
N ASP A 24 -19.53 9.44 2.85
CA ASP A 24 -19.65 9.08 1.44
C ASP A 24 -18.29 8.88 0.73
N ALA A 25 -17.17 9.17 1.39
CA ALA A 25 -15.82 9.07 0.83
C ALA A 25 -15.64 9.83 -0.50
N ARG A 26 -16.36 10.94 -0.71
CA ARG A 26 -16.22 11.77 -1.91
C ARG A 26 -14.75 12.24 -2.08
N ASP A 27 -14.25 12.08 -3.30
CA ASP A 27 -12.96 12.62 -3.79
C ASP A 27 -11.72 12.09 -3.04
N VAL A 28 -11.82 10.92 -2.39
CA VAL A 28 -10.65 10.34 -1.74
C VAL A 28 -9.69 9.72 -2.76
N GLU A 29 -8.41 10.02 -2.62
CA GLU A 29 -7.36 9.47 -3.50
C GLU A 29 -6.52 8.43 -2.76
N PHE A 30 -6.16 7.35 -3.46
CA PHE A 30 -5.26 6.33 -2.91
C PHE A 30 -3.98 6.25 -3.72
N VAL A 31 -2.83 6.28 -3.02
CA VAL A 31 -1.51 6.19 -3.63
C VAL A 31 -0.80 4.94 -3.15
N ILE A 32 -0.29 4.16 -4.12
CA ILE A 32 0.59 3.03 -3.85
C ILE A 32 2.03 3.52 -3.96
N GLY A 33 2.79 3.38 -2.87
CA GLY A 33 4.19 3.81 -2.82
C GLY A 33 5.06 2.76 -2.15
N SER A 34 6.33 2.72 -2.55
CA SER A 34 7.35 1.98 -1.81
C SER A 34 7.62 2.69 -0.49
N ALA A 35 7.44 2.00 0.63
CA ALA A 35 8.00 2.51 1.87
C ALA A 35 9.48 2.19 1.97
N GLN A 36 10.25 3.12 2.52
CA GLN A 36 11.62 2.82 2.91
C GLN A 36 11.59 1.64 3.90
N ALA A 37 12.50 0.69 3.70
CA ALA A 37 12.77 -0.30 4.73
C ALA A 37 13.02 0.46 6.05
N PRO A 38 12.46 0.01 7.17
CA PRO A 38 12.57 0.72 8.43
C PRO A 38 14.04 1.04 8.71
N THR A 39 14.35 2.33 8.89
CA THR A 39 15.68 2.84 9.25
C THR A 39 16.02 2.57 10.72
N SER A 40 15.31 1.66 11.37
CA SER A 40 15.62 1.22 12.73
C SER A 40 17.11 0.89 12.81
N PRO A 41 17.86 1.47 13.77
CA PRO A 41 19.19 0.99 14.06
C PRO A 41 19.09 -0.52 14.26
N LYS A 42 19.84 -1.28 13.46
CA LYS A 42 19.91 -2.75 13.52
C LYS A 42 20.39 -3.13 14.92
N VAL A 43 19.47 -3.31 15.86
CA VAL A 43 19.73 -4.00 17.11
C VAL A 43 19.79 -5.46 16.68
N ASP A 44 21.01 -5.98 16.58
CA ASP A 44 21.31 -7.41 16.39
C ASP A 44 21.30 -7.93 14.93
N GLY A 45 22.27 -7.45 14.13
CA GLY A 45 23.06 -8.36 13.28
C GLY A 45 22.42 -9.00 12.03
N GLY A 46 21.23 -8.65 11.59
CA GLY A 46 20.73 -9.06 10.27
C GLY A 46 19.26 -8.74 10.07
N ALA A 47 18.88 -8.19 8.91
CA ALA A 47 17.46 -8.06 8.60
C ALA A 47 16.85 -9.45 8.38
N PRO A 48 15.57 -9.66 8.72
CA PRO A 48 14.94 -10.96 8.61
C PRO A 48 15.03 -11.48 7.15
N PRO A 49 15.26 -12.79 6.93
CA PRO A 49 15.55 -13.37 5.62
C PRO A 49 14.52 -13.06 4.52
N ASN A 50 13.31 -12.68 4.91
CA ASN A 50 12.22 -12.43 3.97
C ASN A 50 12.19 -11.00 3.41
N GLU A 51 13.03 -10.09 3.93
CA GLU A 51 13.16 -8.70 3.46
C GLU A 51 14.14 -8.52 2.30
N TYR A 52 14.89 -9.56 1.93
CA TYR A 52 15.83 -9.50 0.82
C TYR A 52 15.38 -10.36 -0.37
N ILE A 53 15.73 -9.92 -1.56
CA ILE A 53 15.69 -10.69 -2.80
C ILE A 53 17.10 -11.30 -2.95
N PRO A 54 17.24 -12.63 -2.80
CA PRO A 54 18.53 -13.27 -2.97
C PRO A 54 19.03 -13.12 -4.41
N LEU A 55 20.35 -13.21 -4.59
CA LEU A 55 20.95 -13.33 -5.91
C LEU A 55 20.46 -14.63 -6.58
N SER A 56 20.20 -14.56 -7.88
CA SER A 56 19.88 -15.73 -8.69
C SER A 56 21.09 -16.67 -8.80
N ALA A 57 20.82 -17.95 -9.10
CA ALA A 57 21.88 -18.94 -9.34
C ALA A 57 22.86 -18.46 -10.44
N TRP A 58 22.32 -17.84 -11.50
CA TRP A 58 23.12 -17.24 -12.57
C TRP A 58 24.06 -16.12 -12.08
N GLU A 59 23.54 -15.19 -11.26
CA GLU A 59 24.36 -14.12 -10.67
C GLU A 59 25.47 -14.70 -9.80
N LEU A 60 25.20 -15.76 -9.02
CA LEU A 60 26.20 -16.43 -8.19
C LEU A 60 27.27 -17.17 -9.03
N GLU A 61 26.88 -17.81 -10.13
CA GLU A 61 27.78 -18.57 -11.00
C GLU A 61 28.79 -17.69 -11.77
N HIS A 62 28.47 -16.41 -11.96
CA HIS A 62 29.30 -15.45 -12.70
C HIS A 62 30.04 -14.46 -11.77
N MET A 63 30.04 -14.72 -10.46
CA MET A 63 30.77 -13.91 -9.49
C MET A 63 32.21 -14.36 -9.30
N GLU A 64 33.10 -13.39 -9.12
CA GLU A 64 34.48 -13.68 -8.70
C GLU A 64 34.48 -14.38 -7.33
N PRO A 65 35.38 -15.37 -7.12
CA PRO A 65 35.54 -16.00 -5.81
C PRO A 65 35.78 -14.98 -4.71
N ASN A 66 35.20 -15.20 -3.52
CA ASN A 66 35.27 -14.31 -2.35
C ASN A 66 34.60 -12.92 -2.54
N THR A 67 33.66 -12.78 -3.48
CA THR A 67 32.82 -11.58 -3.57
C THR A 67 31.95 -11.41 -2.32
N PHE A 68 31.94 -10.21 -1.74
CA PHE A 68 31.06 -9.86 -0.63
C PHE A 68 29.63 -9.63 -1.14
N THR A 69 28.69 -10.52 -0.79
CA THR A 69 27.34 -10.56 -1.39
C THR A 69 26.27 -9.78 -0.62
N GLU A 70 26.53 -9.38 0.64
CA GLU A 70 25.58 -8.61 1.45
C GLU A 70 25.12 -7.28 0.80
N PRO A 71 25.97 -6.47 0.15
CA PRO A 71 25.51 -5.24 -0.50
C PRO A 71 24.81 -5.49 -1.85
N LEU A 72 24.85 -6.72 -2.35
CA LEU A 72 24.34 -7.09 -3.68
C LEU A 72 22.94 -7.70 -3.62
N VAL A 73 22.50 -8.15 -2.44
CA VAL A 73 21.10 -8.55 -2.23
C VAL A 73 20.21 -7.32 -2.24
N ARG A 74 19.09 -7.39 -2.98
CA ARG A 74 18.17 -6.26 -3.10
C ARG A 74 17.20 -6.29 -1.93
N SER A 75 16.88 -5.15 -1.32
CA SER A 75 15.78 -5.09 -0.35
C SER A 75 14.45 -5.25 -1.09
N LYS A 76 13.55 -6.08 -0.55
CA LYS A 76 12.12 -5.99 -0.86
C LYS A 76 11.59 -4.75 -0.17
N SER A 77 11.35 -3.69 -0.93
CA SER A 77 10.62 -2.55 -0.38
C SER A 77 9.14 -2.92 -0.28
N PRO A 78 8.52 -2.91 0.93
CA PRO A 78 7.11 -3.18 1.04
C PRO A 78 6.34 -2.03 0.36
N LEU A 79 5.48 -2.36 -0.60
CA LEU A 79 4.51 -1.40 -1.08
C LEU A 79 3.50 -1.11 0.04
N ARG A 80 3.20 0.16 0.24
CA ARG A 80 2.17 0.66 1.16
C ARG A 80 1.12 1.43 0.39
N LEU A 81 -0.10 1.41 0.93
CA LEU A 81 -1.23 2.19 0.45
C LEU A 81 -1.41 3.41 1.37
N TRP A 82 -1.51 4.58 0.78
CA TRP A 82 -1.78 5.84 1.48
C TRP A 82 -3.11 6.41 1.01
N LEU A 83 -3.88 6.97 1.94
CA LEU A 83 -5.08 7.75 1.65
C LEU A 83 -4.71 9.23 1.63
N LEU A 84 -5.09 9.94 0.57
CA LEU A 84 -4.94 11.38 0.39
C LEU A 84 -6.30 12.01 0.05
N ASP A 85 -6.30 13.33 -0.01
CA ASP A 85 -7.44 14.19 -0.39
C ASP A 85 -8.78 13.91 0.34
N PHE A 86 -8.69 13.69 1.66
CA PHE A 86 -9.87 13.44 2.50
C PHE A 86 -10.56 14.74 2.98
N ASN A 87 -10.87 15.67 2.07
CA ASN A 87 -11.43 16.99 2.40
C ASN A 87 -12.87 17.22 1.88
N GLN A 88 -13.35 16.47 0.89
CA GLN A 88 -14.69 16.63 0.29
C GLN A 88 -15.76 15.68 0.81
N TYR A 89 -15.39 14.77 1.70
CA TYR A 89 -16.33 13.80 2.27
C TYR A 89 -17.55 14.51 2.88
N LYS A 90 -18.70 13.87 2.79
CA LYS A 90 -19.93 14.27 3.47
C LYS A 90 -20.43 13.13 4.32
N THR A 91 -21.09 13.45 5.42
CA THR A 91 -21.88 12.46 6.16
C THR A 91 -22.95 11.87 5.25
N MET A 92 -23.26 10.60 5.45
CA MET A 92 -24.33 9.90 4.76
C MET A 92 -25.20 9.16 5.77
N SER A 93 -26.46 8.92 5.41
CA SER A 93 -27.38 8.08 6.19
C SER A 93 -27.04 6.60 6.04
N MET A 94 -27.52 5.77 6.96
CA MET A 94 -27.36 4.32 6.90
C MET A 94 -28.61 3.64 6.33
N ASP A 95 -29.10 4.19 5.23
CA ASP A 95 -30.27 3.74 4.46
C ASP A 95 -29.98 3.79 2.95
N GLU A 96 -31.00 3.52 2.13
CA GLU A 96 -30.88 3.47 0.67
C GLU A 96 -30.40 4.79 0.07
N GLU A 97 -30.83 5.95 0.61
CA GLU A 97 -30.37 7.26 0.14
C GLU A 97 -28.87 7.47 0.40
N GLY A 98 -28.39 7.01 1.56
CA GLY A 98 -26.96 7.07 1.88
C GLY A 98 -26.11 6.18 0.98
N VAL A 99 -26.60 4.97 0.67
CA VAL A 99 -25.95 4.06 -0.29
C VAL A 99 -25.93 4.66 -1.69
N GLU A 100 -27.04 5.21 -2.17
CA GLU A 100 -27.11 5.90 -3.46
C GLU A 100 -26.12 7.07 -3.52
N LYS A 101 -25.99 7.83 -2.44
CA LYS A 101 -25.00 8.90 -2.33
C LYS A 101 -23.56 8.37 -2.45
N ALA A 102 -23.20 7.32 -1.71
CA ALA A 102 -21.88 6.70 -1.80
C ALA A 102 -21.57 6.21 -3.23
N VAL A 103 -22.53 5.55 -3.88
CA VAL A 103 -22.41 5.08 -5.28
C VAL A 103 -22.25 6.26 -6.24
N HIS A 104 -23.02 7.32 -6.06
CA HIS A 104 -22.95 8.50 -6.92
C HIS A 104 -21.57 9.16 -6.85
N VAL A 105 -21.06 9.43 -5.65
CA VAL A 105 -19.80 10.16 -5.47
C VAL A 105 -18.57 9.34 -5.82
N PHE A 106 -18.66 8.01 -5.77
CA PHE A 106 -17.59 7.13 -6.22
C PHE A 106 -17.20 7.36 -7.69
N CYS A 107 -18.15 7.79 -8.53
CA CYS A 107 -17.92 8.06 -9.95
C CYS A 107 -17.59 9.55 -10.24
N VAL A 108 -17.51 10.40 -9.22
CA VAL A 108 -17.29 11.85 -9.35
C VAL A 108 -15.92 12.20 -8.79
N ASN A 109 -15.16 12.99 -9.56
CA ASN A 109 -13.89 13.57 -9.14
C ASN A 109 -13.97 15.09 -9.34
N ASP A 110 -13.37 15.86 -8.44
CA ASP A 110 -13.25 17.30 -8.67
C ASP A 110 -12.33 17.56 -9.89
N PRO A 111 -12.59 18.61 -10.68
CA PRO A 111 -11.69 18.96 -11.78
C PRO A 111 -10.35 19.46 -11.24
N TYR A 112 -9.26 18.85 -11.73
CA TYR A 112 -7.86 19.18 -11.40
C TYR A 112 -7.43 20.59 -11.84
#